data_AF-A0A5A5R3U1-F1
#
_entry.id   AF-A0A5A5R3U1-F1
#
_cell.length_a   1.000
_cell.length_b   1.000
_cell.length_c   1.000
_cell.angle_alpha   90.00
_cell.angle_beta   90.00
_cell.angle_gamma   90.00
#
_symmetry.space_group_name_H-M   'P 1'
#
loop_
_entity.id
_entity.type
_entity.pdbx_description
1 polymer ?
#
loop_
_entity_poly.entity_id
_entity_poly.type
_entity_poly.pdbx_seq_one_letter_code
_entity_poly.pdbx_strand_id
1 'polypeptide(L)' 'METALLLAKLPEAYQIFDPLVDVLPLIPLFFLLLAFVWQASVGFK' A
#
# COMPACT_ATOMS: atom_id res chain seq x y z
N MET A 1 -14.38 -3.37 -14.46
CA MET A 1 -14.20 -2.61 -13.22
C MET A 1 -13.36 -1.41 -13.56
N GLU A 2 -13.94 -0.21 -13.54
CA GLU A 2 -13.16 1.02 -13.68
C GLU A 2 -12.29 1.15 -12.43
N THR A 3 -10.98 1.00 -12.59
CA THR A 3 -10.02 1.49 -11.59
C THR A 3 -10.05 3.01 -11.69
N ALA A 4 -10.98 3.64 -10.97
CA ALA A 4 -11.02 5.08 -10.84
C ALA A 4 -9.75 5.53 -10.12
N LEU A 5 -8.74 5.94 -10.89
CA LEU A 5 -7.69 6.83 -10.43
C LEU A 5 -8.36 8.17 -10.14
N LEU A 6 -8.86 8.34 -8.92
CA LEU A 6 -9.33 9.62 -8.42
C LEU A 6 -8.10 10.54 -8.30
N LEU A 7 -7.80 11.26 -9.38
CA LEU A 7 -6.79 12.31 -9.43
C LEU A 7 -7.31 13.55 -8.68
N ALA A 8 -7.47 13.43 -7.37
CA ALA A 8 -7.82 14.54 -6.48
C ALA A 8 -6.59 14.89 -5.63
N LYS A 9 -6.27 16.18 -5.53
CA LYS A 9 -5.24 16.67 -4.61
C LYS A 9 -5.72 16.54 -3.17
N LEU A 10 -4.80 16.25 -2.25
CA LEU A 10 -5.11 16.35 -0.82
C LEU A 10 -5.43 17.81 -0.45
N PRO A 11 -6.22 18.03 0.61
CA PRO A 11 -6.39 19.38 1.17
C PRO A 11 -5.04 19.97 1.58
N GLU A 12 -4.93 21.30 1.58
CA GLU A 12 -3.65 22.01 1.79
C GLU A 12 -2.89 21.56 3.04
N ALA A 13 -3.58 21.37 4.17
CA ALA A 13 -2.98 20.90 5.41
C ALA A 13 -2.35 19.49 5.33
N TYR A 14 -2.71 18.69 4.33
CA TYR A 14 -2.24 17.31 4.16
C TYR A 14 -1.28 17.12 2.97
N GLN A 15 -0.98 18.15 2.20
CA GLN A 15 -0.12 18.03 1.01
C GLN A 15 1.28 17.49 1.32
N ILE A 16 1.81 17.73 2.53
CA ILE A 16 3.09 17.16 2.96
C ILE A 16 3.08 15.61 2.97
N PHE A 17 1.89 15.00 3.04
CA PHE A 17 1.70 13.55 3.02
C PHE A 17 1.36 13.01 1.63
N ASP A 18 1.33 13.83 0.57
CA ASP A 18 1.11 13.36 -0.81
C ASP A 18 2.02 12.15 -1.15
N PRO A 19 3.35 12.18 -0.89
CA PRO A 19 4.22 11.05 -1.19
C PRO A 19 3.90 9.78 -0.39
N LEU A 20 3.33 9.92 0.81
CA LEU A 20 2.90 8.77 1.62
C LEU A 20 1.63 8.15 1.03
N VAL A 21 0.65 8.99 0.66
CA VAL A 21 -0.63 8.54 0.08
C VAL A 21 -0.41 7.82 -1.24
N ASP A 22 0.55 8.25 -2.05
CA ASP A 22 0.95 7.56 -3.29
C ASP A 22 1.36 6.09 -3.07
N VAL A 23 1.86 5.75 -1.87
CA VAL A 23 2.33 4.39 -1.54
C VAL A 23 1.26 3.53 -0.85
N LEU A 24 0.25 4.14 -0.21
CA LEU A 24 -0.79 3.41 0.51
C LEU A 24 -1.52 2.33 -0.33
N PRO A 25 -1.81 2.52 -1.64
CA PRO A 25 -2.43 1.49 -2.47
C PRO A 25 -1.62 0.19 -2.58
N LEU A 26 -0.32 0.21 -2.27
CA LEU A 26 0.54 -0.98 -2.29
C LEU A 26 0.44 -1.85 -1.03
N ILE A 27 -0.17 -1.34 0.06
CA ILE A 27 -0.30 -2.06 1.35
C ILE A 27 -0.90 -3.48 1.18
N PRO A 28 -1.97 -3.71 0.40
CA PRO A 28 -2.51 -5.05 0.20
C PRO A 28 -1.48 -6.04 -0.37
N LEU A 29 -0.60 -5.58 -1.26
CA LEU A 29 0.48 -6.41 -1.80
C LEU A 29 1.52 -6.74 -0.73
N PHE A 30 1.85 -5.79 0.16
CA PHE A 30 2.76 -6.06 1.27
C PHE A 30 2.21 -7.11 2.24
N PHE A 31 0.89 -7.21 2.45
CA PHE A 31 0.32 -8.31 3.24
C PHE A 31 0.47 -9.68 2.57
N LEU A 32 0.31 -9.75 1.24
CA LEU A 32 0.60 -10.97 0.51
C LEU A 32 2.07 -11.37 0.66
N LEU A 33 3.00 -10.42 0.46
CA LEU A 33 4.43 -10.66 0.63
C LEU A 33 4.78 -11.04 2.08
N LEU A 34 4.14 -10.43 3.05
CA LEU A 34 4.30 -10.74 4.47
C LEU A 34 3.92 -12.19 4.78
N ALA A 35 2.93 -12.77 4.10
CA ALA A 35 2.59 -14.19 4.27
C ALA A 35 3.77 -15.10 3.87
N PHE A 36 4.50 -14.77 2.80
CA PHE A 36 5.70 -15.50 2.40
C PHE A 36 6.88 -15.26 3.35
N VAL A 37 7.05 -14.03 3.85
CA VAL A 37 8.06 -13.72 4.89
C VAL A 37 7.79 -14.54 6.14
N TRP A 38 6.53 -14.60 6.57
CA TRP A 38 6.11 -15.41 7.72
C TRP A 38 6.39 -16.89 7.48
N GLN A 39 5.95 -17.43 6.35
CA GLN A 39 6.21 -18.83 5.99
C GLN A 39 7.71 -19.16 5.93
N ALA A 40 8.52 -18.28 5.35
CA ALA A 40 9.97 -18.42 5.34
C ALA A 40 10.57 -18.43 6.75
N SER A 41 10.06 -17.61 7.68
CA SER A 41 10.54 -17.56 9.07
C SER A 41 10.29 -18.84 9.88
N VAL A 42 9.26 -19.62 9.50
CA VAL A 42 8.94 -20.92 10.12
C VAL A 42 9.44 -22.11 9.29
N GLY A 43 10.13 -21.85 8.17
CA GLY A 43 10.73 -22.86 7.32
C GLY A 43 9.78 -23.55 6.34
N PHE A 44 8.69 -22.89 5.94
CA PHE A 44 7.65 -23.44 5.04
C PHE A 44 7.14 -24.81 5.49
N LYS A 45 6.82 -24.93 6.79
CA LYS A 45 6.20 -26.11 7.38
C LYS A 45 4.70 -26.15 7.18
#